data_AF-A0A238Z877-F1
#
_entry.id   AF-A0A238Z877-F1
#
_cell.length_a   1.000
_cell.length_b   1.000
_cell.length_c   1.000
_cell.angle_alpha   90.00
_cell.angle_beta   90.00
_cell.angle_gamma   90.00
#
_symmetry.space_group_name_H-M   'P 1'
#
loop_
_entity.id
_entity.type
_entity.pdbx_description
1 polymer ?
#
loop_
_entity_poly.entity_id
_entity_poly.type
_entity_poly.pdbx_seq_one_letter_code
_entity_poly.pdbx_strand_id
1 'polypeptide(L)'
;MSVYRAHFDVTESKLISIGDIALKSTLRFRKARNLADEQGQVFTPAVIASLLAKAVAADRETIVDIGAGEGALASAALTRCKDAAVVLVEKDKQYAQALSSLFTPNAKVIAEDALTPGLLESIISPLAKSVVLSNPPYGMLRISREELTSDREELPPIVEGGGWVRRDAAFLARIWSASNKGTSLGLIVTSAIICDKAYESYRRKLAEELSDLVITELHPKTFANAEVQAYLISGCKSVRRKRNVLLRQANLQGNIVNELSVSTQQAIERLDYTYHSMIHEVQLKPGQSIGSLSELGGIIARGSRSQNVFRALGLTAFHTTDFVTNSKHLKLNGAIEGFKSAHPGDILIPRVGSRCLIREAKVVEGTGLITDCIYRIRAPQSVQKKIWHTLDSDFGREWRKLAAKGSCAKHITIETLSSLPILA
;
A
#
# COMPACT_ATOMS: atom_id res chain seq x y z
N MET A 1 44.84 -27.13 -50.75
CA MET A 1 44.33 -25.82 -50.27
C MET A 1 42.81 -25.95 -50.07
N SER A 2 42.25 -26.79 -49.18
CA SER A 2 42.09 -26.68 -47.71
C SER A 2 41.83 -25.23 -47.27
N VAL A 3 40.60 -24.73 -47.05
CA VAL A 3 39.42 -25.17 -46.28
C VAL A 3 39.71 -25.32 -44.79
N TYR A 4 39.57 -24.21 -44.05
CA TYR A 4 39.42 -24.19 -42.60
C TYR A 4 38.01 -23.71 -42.25
N ARG A 5 37.13 -24.67 -41.90
CA ARG A 5 35.94 -24.46 -41.08
C ARG A 5 36.39 -24.38 -39.62
N ALA A 6 36.13 -23.26 -38.96
CA ALA A 6 36.11 -23.23 -37.49
C ALA A 6 34.65 -23.39 -37.05
N HIS A 7 34.32 -24.60 -36.58
CA HIS A 7 33.11 -24.87 -35.82
C HIS A 7 33.19 -24.12 -34.49
N PHE A 8 32.27 -23.18 -34.25
CA PHE A 8 31.87 -22.81 -32.90
C PHE A 8 30.55 -23.50 -32.60
N ASP A 9 30.66 -24.59 -31.87
CA ASP A 9 29.56 -25.32 -31.24
C ASP A 9 29.06 -24.46 -30.07
N VAL A 10 27.95 -23.77 -30.26
CA VAL A 10 27.25 -23.08 -29.16
C VAL A 10 26.24 -24.07 -28.61
N THR A 11 26.66 -24.78 -27.57
CA THR A 11 25.81 -25.61 -26.74
C THR A 11 24.59 -24.81 -26.26
N GLU A 12 23.40 -25.32 -26.58
CA GLU A 12 22.12 -24.94 -25.99
C GLU A 12 22.17 -25.04 -24.46
N SER A 13 22.48 -23.95 -23.76
CA SER A 13 22.04 -23.78 -22.38
C SER A 13 22.03 -22.30 -21.98
N LYS A 14 20.92 -21.89 -21.35
CA LYS A 14 20.62 -20.56 -20.79
C LYS A 14 20.08 -19.49 -21.75
N LEU A 15 19.04 -19.84 -22.51
CA LEU A 15 17.93 -18.91 -22.73
C LEU A 15 17.10 -18.85 -21.44
N ILE A 16 17.54 -18.07 -20.46
CA ILE A 16 16.65 -17.66 -19.36
C ILE A 16 15.70 -16.62 -19.95
N SER A 17 14.42 -16.99 -20.03
CA SER A 17 13.33 -16.11 -20.47
C SER A 17 13.45 -14.73 -19.83
N ILE A 18 13.50 -13.70 -20.67
CA ILE A 18 13.59 -12.28 -20.32
C ILE A 18 12.38 -11.82 -19.47
N GLY A 19 11.30 -12.63 -19.40
CA GLY A 19 10.17 -12.44 -18.50
C GLY A 19 10.48 -12.67 -17.02
N ASP A 20 11.46 -13.52 -16.68
CA ASP A 20 11.69 -13.95 -15.29
C ASP A 20 12.48 -12.95 -14.45
N ILE A 21 13.17 -11.99 -15.09
CA ILE A 21 14.02 -11.01 -14.41
C ILE A 21 13.22 -9.78 -13.97
N ALA A 22 12.12 -9.46 -14.66
CA ALA A 22 11.30 -8.27 -14.38
C ALA A 22 10.33 -8.43 -13.19
N LEU A 23 10.08 -9.66 -12.73
CA LEU A 23 9.18 -9.99 -11.61
C LEU A 23 9.81 -9.79 -10.21
N LYS A 24 11.13 -9.55 -10.12
CA LYS A 24 11.92 -9.64 -8.88
C LYS A 24 11.79 -8.48 -7.88
N SER A 25 10.82 -7.56 -8.00
CA SER A 25 10.68 -6.42 -7.06
C SER A 25 9.35 -6.31 -6.32
N THR A 26 8.57 -7.39 -6.28
CA THR A 26 7.41 -7.48 -5.37
C THR A 26 7.82 -8.14 -4.05
N LEU A 27 7.07 -7.89 -2.97
CA LEU A 27 7.19 -8.56 -1.66
C LEU A 27 7.27 -10.10 -1.75
N ARG A 28 6.92 -10.67 -2.91
CA ARG A 28 7.02 -12.08 -3.30
C ARG A 28 8.45 -12.65 -3.31
N PHE A 29 9.49 -11.82 -3.43
CA PHE A 29 10.88 -12.29 -3.64
C PHE A 29 11.91 -11.78 -2.61
N ARG A 30 11.47 -11.24 -1.47
CA ARG A 30 12.41 -10.91 -0.39
C ARG A 30 12.90 -12.22 0.24
N LYS A 31 14.21 -12.46 0.25
CA LYS A 31 14.80 -13.58 0.99
C LYS A 31 14.53 -13.35 2.48
N ALA A 32 13.73 -14.21 3.10
CA ALA A 32 13.45 -14.15 4.53
C ALA A 32 14.77 -14.30 5.32
N ARG A 33 14.95 -13.50 6.38
CA ARG A 33 16.15 -13.60 7.23
C ARG A 33 15.95 -14.62 8.35
N ASN A 34 14.71 -14.89 8.73
CA ASN A 34 14.30 -15.85 9.75
C ASN A 34 12.84 -16.30 9.51
N LEU A 35 12.35 -17.22 10.33
CA LEU A 35 10.99 -17.77 10.23
C LEU A 35 9.90 -16.69 10.45
N ALA A 36 10.15 -15.72 11.35
CA ALA A 36 9.22 -14.60 11.58
C ALA A 36 9.08 -13.72 10.33
N ASP A 37 10.18 -13.41 9.63
CA ASP A 37 10.19 -12.68 8.37
C ASP A 37 9.47 -13.47 7.24
N GLU A 38 9.64 -14.78 7.18
CA GLU A 38 8.96 -15.65 6.21
C GLU A 38 7.44 -15.68 6.44
N GLN A 39 7.04 -15.70 7.70
CA GLN A 39 5.65 -15.66 8.10
C GLN A 39 5.06 -14.24 8.06
N GLY A 40 5.90 -13.21 7.88
CA GLY A 40 5.51 -11.81 7.88
C GLY A 40 5.06 -11.30 9.25
N GLN A 41 5.55 -11.91 10.34
CA GLN A 41 5.16 -11.59 11.71
C GLN A 41 5.73 -10.24 12.13
N VAL A 42 4.86 -9.38 12.65
CA VAL A 42 5.21 -8.05 13.17
C VAL A 42 4.45 -7.83 14.47
N PHE A 43 5.18 -7.71 15.59
CA PHE A 43 4.55 -7.47 16.89
C PHE A 43 4.03 -6.04 17.02
N THR A 44 2.91 -5.91 17.73
CA THR A 44 2.24 -4.63 17.95
C THR A 44 2.87 -3.89 19.12
N PRO A 45 3.45 -2.69 18.92
CA PRO A 45 3.95 -1.88 20.03
C PRO A 45 2.82 -1.53 21.01
N ALA A 46 3.10 -1.53 22.31
CA ALA A 46 2.11 -1.27 23.36
C ALA A 46 1.33 0.05 23.17
N VAL A 47 2.01 1.10 22.70
CA VAL A 47 1.38 2.40 22.41
C VAL A 47 0.33 2.30 21.29
N ILE A 48 0.58 1.46 20.28
CA ILE A 48 -0.34 1.23 19.16
C ILE A 48 -1.49 0.32 19.60
N ALA A 49 -1.19 -0.70 20.40
CA ALA A 49 -2.23 -1.55 20.97
C ALA A 49 -3.21 -0.74 21.84
N SER A 50 -2.69 0.15 22.70
CA SER A 50 -3.51 1.06 23.49
C SER A 50 -4.33 2.02 22.62
N LEU A 51 -3.72 2.56 21.55
CA LEU A 51 -4.42 3.43 20.61
C LEU A 51 -5.60 2.70 19.94
N LEU A 52 -5.40 1.47 19.45
CA LEU A 52 -6.46 0.67 18.84
C LEU A 52 -7.54 0.29 19.86
N ALA A 53 -7.16 -0.13 21.07
CA ALA A 53 -8.08 -0.45 22.15
C ALA A 53 -8.98 0.74 22.54
N LYS A 54 -8.46 1.97 22.50
CA LYS A 54 -9.25 3.19 22.72
C LYS A 54 -10.23 3.49 21.59
N ALA A 55 -9.91 3.07 20.36
CA ALA A 55 -10.72 3.33 19.17
C ALA A 55 -11.90 2.36 19.01
N VAL A 56 -11.85 1.20 19.67
CA VAL A 56 -12.96 0.23 19.72
C VAL A 56 -13.89 0.49 20.90
N ALA A 57 -15.11 -0.03 20.83
CA ALA A 57 -16.12 0.15 21.87
C ALA A 57 -15.73 -0.57 23.19
N ALA A 58 -16.04 0.05 24.34
CA ALA A 58 -15.66 -0.44 25.68
C ALA A 58 -16.64 -1.43 26.30
N ASP A 59 -17.89 -1.43 25.83
CA ASP A 59 -19.03 -2.16 26.40
C ASP A 59 -19.14 -3.58 25.83
N ARG A 60 -18.04 -4.33 25.87
CA ARG A 60 -17.90 -5.60 25.17
C ARG A 60 -17.74 -6.75 26.15
N GLU A 61 -18.47 -7.82 25.89
CA GLU A 61 -18.54 -9.01 26.74
C GLU A 61 -17.44 -10.01 26.38
N THR A 62 -16.91 -9.93 25.17
CA THR A 62 -15.85 -10.84 24.69
C THR A 62 -14.83 -10.10 23.84
N ILE A 63 -13.55 -10.29 24.14
CA ILE A 63 -12.42 -9.88 23.32
C ILE A 63 -11.96 -11.10 22.53
N VAL A 64 -11.85 -10.97 21.21
CA VAL A 64 -11.28 -11.99 20.33
C VAL A 64 -10.04 -11.40 19.66
N ASP A 65 -8.85 -11.92 19.97
CA ASP A 65 -7.59 -11.49 19.36
C ASP A 65 -7.08 -12.56 18.40
N ILE A 66 -6.97 -12.22 17.12
CA ILE A 66 -6.72 -13.16 16.02
C ILE A 66 -5.31 -12.94 15.48
N GLY A 67 -4.49 -14.00 15.53
CA GLY A 67 -3.05 -13.86 15.35
C GLY A 67 -2.44 -13.13 16.53
N ALA A 68 -2.79 -13.56 17.75
CA ALA A 68 -2.55 -12.81 18.98
C ALA A 68 -1.07 -12.56 19.29
N GLY A 69 -0.16 -13.45 18.84
CA GLY A 69 1.27 -13.36 19.14
C GLY A 69 1.53 -13.27 20.64
N GLU A 70 2.06 -12.13 21.11
CA GLU A 70 2.31 -11.86 22.52
C GLU A 70 1.08 -11.36 23.30
N GLY A 71 -0.07 -11.17 22.64
CA GLY A 71 -1.34 -10.79 23.27
C GLY A 71 -1.46 -9.30 23.56
N ALA A 72 -0.61 -8.45 22.97
CA ALA A 72 -0.58 -7.01 23.24
C ALA A 72 -1.94 -6.31 23.00
N LEU A 73 -2.67 -6.72 21.95
CA LEU A 73 -3.99 -6.16 21.64
C LEU A 73 -5.04 -6.59 22.67
N ALA A 74 -5.12 -7.89 22.98
CA ALA A 74 -5.98 -8.42 24.04
C ALA A 74 -5.71 -7.76 25.40
N SER A 75 -4.45 -7.65 25.82
CA SER A 75 -4.07 -7.00 27.08
C SER A 75 -4.51 -5.53 27.11
N ALA A 76 -4.28 -4.78 26.03
CA ALA A 76 -4.71 -3.39 25.94
C ALA A 76 -6.23 -3.25 26.00
N ALA A 77 -6.97 -4.13 25.33
CA ALA A 77 -8.44 -4.13 25.34
C ALA A 77 -9.03 -4.49 26.71
N LEU A 78 -8.44 -5.44 27.44
CA LEU A 78 -8.87 -5.80 28.80
C LEU A 78 -8.80 -4.63 29.79
N THR A 79 -7.87 -3.68 29.60
CA THR A 79 -7.81 -2.49 30.47
C THR A 79 -9.08 -1.64 30.39
N ARG A 80 -9.84 -1.78 29.29
CA ARG A 80 -11.05 -1.02 28.97
C ARG A 80 -12.31 -1.87 29.11
N CYS A 81 -12.24 -3.16 28.78
CA CYS A 81 -13.31 -4.14 28.95
C CYS A 81 -12.94 -5.12 30.08
N LYS A 82 -12.93 -4.64 31.33
CA LYS A 82 -12.33 -5.34 32.48
C LYS A 82 -12.91 -6.72 32.78
N ASP A 83 -14.18 -6.93 32.48
CA ASP A 83 -14.91 -8.17 32.77
C ASP A 83 -15.16 -9.02 31.50
N ALA A 84 -14.54 -8.67 30.38
CA ALA A 84 -14.73 -9.39 29.14
C ALA A 84 -14.05 -10.77 29.18
N ALA A 85 -14.75 -11.78 28.68
CA ALA A 85 -14.13 -13.05 28.35
C ALA A 85 -13.11 -12.86 27.23
N VAL A 86 -12.03 -13.64 27.22
CA VAL A 86 -10.96 -13.48 26.24
C VAL A 86 -10.83 -14.75 25.41
N VAL A 87 -10.81 -14.61 24.09
CA VAL A 87 -10.51 -15.68 23.14
C VAL A 87 -9.30 -15.26 22.31
N LEU A 88 -8.27 -16.11 22.29
CA LEU A 88 -7.02 -15.84 21.59
C LEU A 88 -6.82 -16.94 20.55
N VAL A 89 -6.56 -16.56 19.29
CA VAL A 89 -6.23 -17.49 18.20
C VAL A 89 -4.78 -17.25 17.80
N GLU A 90 -3.95 -18.27 17.92
CA GLU A 90 -2.52 -18.19 17.58
C GLU A 90 -2.03 -19.53 17.04
N LYS A 91 -1.46 -19.53 15.84
CA LYS A 91 -1.00 -20.76 15.17
C LYS A 91 0.33 -21.27 15.75
N ASP A 92 1.16 -20.36 16.25
CA ASP A 92 2.45 -20.71 16.83
C ASP A 92 2.25 -21.27 18.25
N LYS A 93 2.61 -22.53 18.42
CA LYS A 93 2.39 -23.25 19.67
C LYS A 93 3.12 -22.62 20.85
N GLN A 94 4.29 -22.01 20.64
CA GLN A 94 5.05 -21.37 21.71
C GLN A 94 4.32 -20.12 22.21
N TYR A 95 3.84 -19.28 21.29
CA TYR A 95 3.04 -18.11 21.65
C TYR A 95 1.70 -18.53 22.28
N ALA A 96 1.01 -19.53 21.72
CA ALA A 96 -0.23 -20.04 22.31
C ALA A 96 -0.05 -20.53 23.76
N GLN A 97 1.02 -21.27 24.05
CA GLN A 97 1.33 -21.71 25.43
C GLN A 97 1.64 -20.53 26.37
N ALA A 98 2.39 -19.54 25.90
CA ALA A 98 2.68 -18.34 26.66
C ALA A 98 1.40 -17.54 26.97
N LEU A 99 0.50 -17.40 25.98
CA LEU A 99 -0.80 -16.75 26.14
C LEU A 99 -1.70 -17.48 27.14
N SER A 100 -1.73 -18.82 27.12
CA SER A 100 -2.48 -19.59 28.11
C SER A 100 -2.00 -19.28 29.52
N SER A 101 -0.68 -19.17 29.72
CA SER A 101 -0.10 -18.83 31.03
C SER A 101 -0.43 -17.39 31.45
N LEU A 102 -0.38 -16.45 30.50
CA LEU A 102 -0.56 -15.02 30.76
C LEU A 102 -2.00 -14.63 31.08
N PHE A 103 -2.99 -15.29 30.47
CA PHE A 103 -4.41 -14.94 30.62
C PHE A 103 -5.24 -15.97 31.41
N THR A 104 -4.59 -16.93 32.08
CA THR A 104 -5.28 -17.89 32.97
C THR A 104 -5.88 -17.18 34.20
N PRO A 105 -7.08 -17.59 34.67
CA PRO A 105 -7.96 -18.64 34.14
C PRO A 105 -9.01 -18.15 33.13
N ASN A 106 -8.99 -16.86 32.76
CA ASN A 106 -10.12 -16.19 32.13
C ASN A 106 -10.09 -16.16 30.59
N ALA A 107 -9.14 -16.86 29.97
CA ALA A 107 -8.99 -16.90 28.51
C ALA A 107 -9.07 -18.30 27.92
N LYS A 108 -9.74 -18.39 26.77
CA LYS A 108 -9.69 -19.54 25.87
C LYS A 108 -8.63 -19.28 24.81
N VAL A 109 -7.57 -20.10 24.80
CA VAL A 109 -6.53 -20.05 23.75
C VAL A 109 -6.75 -21.18 22.76
N ILE A 110 -6.75 -20.84 21.47
CA ILE A 110 -6.96 -21.76 20.35
C ILE A 110 -5.68 -21.77 19.52
N ALA A 111 -4.96 -22.90 19.57
CA ALA A 111 -3.66 -23.07 18.93
C ALA A 111 -3.80 -23.54 17.46
N GLU A 112 -4.40 -22.71 16.59
CA GLU A 112 -4.75 -23.07 15.21
C GLU A 112 -4.49 -21.93 14.21
N ASP A 113 -4.41 -22.25 12.91
CA ASP A 113 -4.33 -21.24 11.85
C ASP A 113 -5.69 -20.52 11.69
N ALA A 114 -5.69 -19.20 11.87
CA ALA A 114 -6.86 -18.34 11.72
C ALA A 114 -7.48 -18.34 10.31
N LEU A 115 -6.72 -18.76 9.28
CA LEU A 115 -7.21 -18.92 7.92
C LEU A 115 -7.85 -20.29 7.65
N THR A 116 -7.83 -21.21 8.64
CA THR A 116 -8.53 -22.50 8.55
C THR A 116 -10.02 -22.27 8.28
N PRO A 117 -10.58 -22.87 7.21
CA PRO A 117 -11.99 -22.67 6.86
C PRO A 117 -12.96 -22.98 8.00
N GLY A 118 -13.88 -22.06 8.31
CA GLY A 118 -14.92 -22.24 9.34
C GLY A 118 -14.47 -21.96 10.77
N LEU A 119 -13.17 -21.80 11.03
CA LEU A 119 -12.64 -21.60 12.39
C LEU A 119 -13.17 -20.29 12.98
N LEU A 120 -12.97 -19.16 12.29
CA LEU A 120 -13.37 -17.86 12.81
C LEU A 120 -14.89 -17.73 12.91
N GLU A 121 -15.64 -18.31 11.98
CA GLU A 121 -17.09 -18.37 12.02
C GLU A 121 -17.57 -19.11 13.28
N SER A 122 -16.94 -20.24 13.63
CA SER A 122 -17.26 -21.00 14.85
C SER A 122 -16.97 -20.24 16.15
N ILE A 123 -16.05 -19.26 16.11
CA ILE A 123 -15.62 -18.48 17.27
C ILE A 123 -16.43 -17.19 17.40
N ILE A 124 -16.58 -16.44 16.32
CA ILE A 124 -17.08 -15.06 16.33
C ILE A 124 -18.59 -15.02 16.13
N SER A 125 -19.13 -15.83 15.21
CA SER A 125 -20.56 -15.78 14.87
C SER A 125 -21.53 -16.16 16.00
N PRO A 126 -21.15 -16.96 17.02
CA PRO A 126 -21.99 -17.15 18.19
C PRO A 126 -22.02 -15.96 19.17
N LEU A 127 -21.13 -14.97 19.01
CA LEU A 127 -20.96 -13.88 19.97
C LEU A 127 -21.85 -12.68 19.63
N ALA A 128 -22.55 -12.13 20.63
CA ALA A 128 -23.46 -11.00 20.46
C ALA A 128 -22.78 -9.63 20.61
N LYS A 129 -21.88 -9.46 21.59
CA LYS A 129 -21.16 -8.21 21.88
C LYS A 129 -19.65 -8.44 21.97
N SER A 130 -19.06 -8.89 20.87
CA SER A 130 -17.62 -9.07 20.76
C SER A 130 -16.91 -7.82 20.26
N VAL A 131 -15.64 -7.70 20.65
CA VAL A 131 -14.63 -6.92 19.94
C VAL A 131 -13.63 -7.89 19.33
N VAL A 132 -13.43 -7.78 18.01
CA VAL A 132 -12.46 -8.58 17.27
C VAL A 132 -11.27 -7.70 16.93
N LEU A 133 -10.10 -8.13 17.38
CA LEU A 133 -8.82 -7.44 17.22
C LEU A 133 -7.87 -8.28 16.39
N SER A 134 -7.07 -7.64 15.55
CA SER A 134 -5.98 -8.33 14.85
C SER A 134 -4.92 -7.36 14.37
N ASN A 135 -3.66 -7.77 14.46
CA ASN A 135 -2.59 -7.28 13.62
C ASN A 135 -2.13 -8.46 12.75
N PRO A 136 -2.79 -8.70 11.59
CA PRO A 136 -2.47 -9.82 10.75
C PRO A 136 -1.00 -9.79 10.30
N PRO A 137 -0.39 -10.96 10.05
CA PRO A 137 0.92 -11.00 9.41
C PRO A 137 0.89 -10.30 8.05
N TYR A 138 1.99 -9.65 7.69
CA TYR A 138 2.13 -8.95 6.42
C TYR A 138 2.72 -9.85 5.33
N GLY A 139 2.65 -9.40 4.07
CA GLY A 139 3.20 -10.13 2.93
C GLY A 139 2.18 -11.03 2.24
N MET A 140 2.68 -12.01 1.48
CA MET A 140 1.86 -12.84 0.60
C MET A 140 1.76 -14.26 1.16
N LEU A 141 0.60 -14.88 1.00
CA LEU A 141 0.42 -16.32 1.11
C LEU A 141 -0.09 -16.87 -0.23
N ARG A 142 0.19 -18.15 -0.48
CA ARG A 142 -0.41 -18.85 -1.61
C ARG A 142 -1.59 -19.65 -1.10
N ILE A 143 -2.75 -19.43 -1.71
CA ILE A 143 -4.01 -20.10 -1.38
C ILE A 143 -4.33 -21.09 -2.51
N SER A 144 -4.83 -22.28 -2.15
CA SER A 144 -5.27 -23.28 -3.13
C SER A 144 -6.54 -22.83 -3.86
N ARG A 145 -6.89 -23.44 -5.00
CA ARG A 145 -8.13 -23.05 -5.71
C ARG A 145 -9.37 -23.37 -4.89
N GLU A 146 -9.30 -24.44 -4.11
CA GLU A 146 -10.39 -24.97 -3.28
C GLU A 146 -10.69 -24.04 -2.10
N GLU A 147 -9.66 -23.39 -1.56
CA GLU A 147 -9.77 -22.37 -0.51
C GLU A 147 -10.29 -21.02 -1.02
N LEU A 148 -10.21 -20.78 -2.35
CA LEU A 148 -10.69 -19.56 -3.01
C LEU A 148 -12.17 -19.61 -3.40
N THR A 149 -12.76 -20.81 -3.49
CA THR A 149 -14.12 -21.04 -4.01
C THR A 149 -15.20 -21.08 -2.94
N SER A 150 -14.96 -20.45 -1.78
CA SER A 150 -16.04 -20.25 -0.80
C SER A 150 -16.98 -19.17 -1.31
N ASP A 151 -18.04 -19.56 -2.02
CA ASP A 151 -19.13 -18.68 -2.51
C ASP A 151 -19.88 -17.91 -1.39
N ARG A 152 -19.45 -18.05 -0.13
CA ARG A 152 -20.04 -17.46 1.07
C ARG A 152 -19.32 -16.22 1.59
N GLU A 153 -18.17 -15.85 1.03
CA GLU A 153 -17.39 -14.72 1.55
C GLU A 153 -17.95 -13.37 1.06
N GLU A 154 -18.43 -12.55 2.00
CA GLU A 154 -18.92 -11.19 1.71
C GLU A 154 -17.81 -10.25 1.18
N LEU A 155 -16.55 -10.60 1.46
CA LEU A 155 -15.33 -9.93 1.03
C LEU A 155 -14.35 -10.98 0.50
N PRO A 156 -14.41 -11.38 -0.78
CA PRO A 156 -13.50 -12.39 -1.29
C PRO A 156 -12.05 -11.87 -1.31
N PRO A 157 -11.06 -12.72 -0.96
CA PRO A 157 -9.65 -12.40 -1.10
C PRO A 157 -9.29 -12.02 -2.53
N ILE A 158 -8.47 -10.97 -2.69
CA ILE A 158 -7.99 -10.57 -4.01
C ILE A 158 -6.80 -11.46 -4.38
N VAL A 159 -7.04 -12.32 -5.36
CA VAL A 159 -6.06 -13.30 -5.85
C VAL A 159 -5.27 -12.73 -7.01
N GLU A 160 -3.98 -12.57 -6.80
CA GLU A 160 -3.03 -12.25 -7.85
C GLU A 160 -2.61 -13.53 -8.61
N GLY A 161 -2.05 -13.37 -9.80
CA GLY A 161 -1.62 -14.49 -10.64
C GLY A 161 -0.75 -15.51 -9.89
N GLY A 162 -1.10 -16.79 -9.99
CA GLY A 162 -0.43 -17.91 -9.29
C GLY A 162 -1.08 -18.32 -7.96
N GLY A 163 -2.22 -17.74 -7.58
CA GLY A 163 -2.92 -18.05 -6.33
C GLY A 163 -2.39 -17.26 -5.13
N TRP A 164 -1.73 -16.13 -5.36
CA TRP A 164 -1.12 -15.33 -4.30
C TRP A 164 -2.10 -14.30 -3.76
N VAL A 165 -2.23 -14.24 -2.45
CA VAL A 165 -3.12 -13.34 -1.72
C VAL A 165 -2.34 -12.64 -0.63
N ARG A 166 -2.66 -11.38 -0.35
CA ARG A 166 -2.08 -10.68 0.81
C ARG A 166 -2.63 -11.23 2.12
N ARG A 167 -1.75 -11.55 3.06
CA ARG A 167 -2.14 -12.12 4.37
C ARG A 167 -3.10 -11.21 5.14
N ASP A 168 -2.82 -9.91 5.20
CA ASP A 168 -3.70 -8.93 5.87
C ASP A 168 -5.09 -8.83 5.22
N ALA A 169 -5.16 -8.96 3.89
CA ALA A 169 -6.45 -9.01 3.19
C ALA A 169 -7.22 -10.32 3.45
N ALA A 170 -6.53 -11.46 3.47
CA ALA A 170 -7.15 -12.76 3.77
C ALA A 170 -7.72 -12.80 5.19
N PHE A 171 -6.97 -12.28 6.17
CA PHE A 171 -7.46 -12.15 7.56
C PHE A 171 -8.68 -11.24 7.63
N LEU A 172 -8.63 -10.06 7.00
CA LEU A 172 -9.77 -9.14 6.97
C LEU A 172 -11.01 -9.81 6.33
N ALA A 173 -10.85 -10.52 5.22
CA ALA A 173 -11.94 -11.27 4.56
C ALA A 173 -12.62 -12.28 5.50
N ARG A 174 -11.82 -13.10 6.20
CA ARG A 174 -12.32 -14.13 7.12
C ARG A 174 -12.95 -13.53 8.37
N ILE A 175 -12.30 -12.54 8.98
CA ILE A 175 -12.84 -11.80 10.12
C ILE A 175 -14.17 -11.15 9.74
N TRP A 176 -14.23 -10.52 8.58
CA TRP A 176 -15.43 -9.85 8.11
C TRP A 176 -16.60 -10.81 7.90
N SER A 177 -16.34 -11.98 7.30
CA SER A 177 -17.34 -13.00 7.03
C SER A 177 -17.86 -13.66 8.32
N ALA A 178 -16.99 -13.84 9.31
CA ALA A 178 -17.36 -14.38 10.61
C ALA A 178 -18.07 -13.37 11.53
N SER A 179 -17.94 -12.06 11.27
CA SER A 179 -18.47 -11.00 12.12
C SER A 179 -19.96 -10.74 11.89
N ASN A 180 -20.71 -10.69 12.99
CA ASN A 180 -22.11 -10.30 13.00
C ASN A 180 -22.31 -8.79 13.07
N LYS A 181 -23.54 -8.33 12.83
CA LYS A 181 -23.97 -6.97 13.22
C LYS A 181 -23.78 -6.80 14.73
N GLY A 182 -23.29 -5.63 15.13
CA GLY A 182 -22.93 -5.32 16.51
C GLY A 182 -21.47 -5.65 16.86
N THR A 183 -20.75 -6.43 16.04
CA THR A 183 -19.34 -6.75 16.28
C THR A 183 -18.48 -5.48 16.15
N SER A 184 -17.72 -5.14 17.19
CA SER A 184 -16.71 -4.09 17.10
C SER A 184 -15.44 -4.66 16.47
N LEU A 185 -14.89 -4.00 15.46
CA LEU A 185 -13.66 -4.41 14.79
C LEU A 185 -12.55 -3.42 15.13
N GLY A 186 -11.35 -3.95 15.37
CA GLY A 186 -10.10 -3.18 15.48
C GLY A 186 -8.98 -3.92 14.74
N LEU A 187 -8.52 -3.41 13.60
CA LEU A 187 -7.57 -4.11 12.74
C LEU A 187 -6.37 -3.22 12.41
N ILE A 188 -5.17 -3.80 12.35
CA ILE A 188 -3.99 -3.14 11.79
C ILE A 188 -3.75 -3.69 10.39
N VAL A 189 -3.77 -2.84 9.37
CA VAL A 189 -3.58 -3.27 7.98
C VAL A 189 -2.53 -2.44 7.26
N THR A 190 -2.03 -2.94 6.14
CA THR A 190 -1.09 -2.20 5.29
C THR A 190 -1.80 -1.26 4.31
N SER A 191 -1.04 -0.33 3.72
CA SER A 191 -1.54 0.64 2.75
C SER A 191 -2.28 0.06 1.56
N ALA A 192 -2.06 -1.21 1.19
CA ALA A 192 -2.71 -1.80 0.02
C ALA A 192 -4.25 -1.74 0.14
N ILE A 193 -4.80 -2.15 1.28
CA ILE A 193 -6.24 -2.15 1.55
C ILE A 193 -6.80 -0.72 1.56
N ILE A 194 -6.02 0.22 2.11
CA ILE A 194 -6.39 1.62 2.34
C ILE A 194 -6.30 2.48 1.07
N CYS A 195 -5.40 2.15 0.14
CA CYS A 195 -4.98 3.07 -0.92
C CYS A 195 -5.10 2.50 -2.34
N ASP A 196 -4.95 1.18 -2.53
CA ASP A 196 -4.80 0.60 -3.87
C ASP A 196 -6.15 0.35 -4.54
N LYS A 197 -6.23 0.61 -5.84
CA LYS A 197 -7.46 0.47 -6.64
C LYS A 197 -8.00 -0.97 -6.63
N ALA A 198 -7.12 -1.97 -6.54
CA ALA A 198 -7.53 -3.37 -6.44
C ALA A 198 -8.45 -3.62 -5.22
N TYR A 199 -8.22 -2.92 -4.10
CA TYR A 199 -8.95 -3.08 -2.83
C TYR A 199 -10.13 -2.11 -2.69
N GLU A 200 -10.62 -1.49 -3.77
CA GLU A 200 -11.77 -0.58 -3.70
C GLU A 200 -13.02 -1.25 -3.10
N SER A 201 -13.28 -2.52 -3.46
CA SER A 201 -14.41 -3.29 -2.91
C SER A 201 -14.33 -3.46 -1.39
N TYR A 202 -13.11 -3.61 -0.84
CA TYR A 202 -12.87 -3.70 0.60
C TYR A 202 -13.21 -2.38 1.27
N ARG A 203 -12.69 -1.26 0.75
CA ARG A 203 -12.99 0.07 1.29
C ARG A 203 -14.47 0.40 1.23
N ARG A 204 -15.15 0.00 0.16
CA ARG A 204 -16.61 0.14 0.04
C ARG A 204 -17.34 -0.59 1.15
N LYS A 205 -17.01 -1.85 1.40
CA LYS A 205 -17.60 -2.62 2.50
C LYS A 205 -17.34 -1.99 3.86
N LEU A 206 -16.10 -1.59 4.13
CA LEU A 206 -15.74 -0.89 5.36
C LEU A 206 -16.58 0.39 5.53
N ALA A 207 -16.58 1.27 4.53
CA ALA A 207 -17.23 2.58 4.60
C ALA A 207 -18.76 2.53 4.62
N GLU A 208 -19.37 1.50 4.03
CA GLU A 208 -20.83 1.36 3.97
C GLU A 208 -21.42 0.57 5.15
N GLU A 209 -20.66 -0.36 5.74
CA GLU A 209 -21.17 -1.32 6.72
C GLU A 209 -20.57 -1.17 8.13
N LEU A 210 -19.44 -0.46 8.31
CA LEU A 210 -18.97 -0.07 9.64
C LEU A 210 -19.58 1.27 10.07
N SER A 211 -20.33 1.23 11.17
CA SER A 211 -20.70 2.43 11.92
C SER A 211 -19.48 3.00 12.64
N ASP A 212 -19.41 4.32 12.64
CA ASP A 212 -18.38 5.11 13.32
C ASP A 212 -16.97 4.69 12.88
N LEU A 213 -16.82 4.46 11.57
CA LEU A 213 -15.56 4.07 10.96
C LEU A 213 -14.51 5.16 11.19
N VAL A 214 -13.43 4.76 11.86
CA VAL A 214 -12.22 5.57 12.04
C VAL A 214 -11.05 4.84 11.39
N ILE A 215 -10.29 5.57 10.59
CA ILE A 215 -9.02 5.12 10.04
C ILE A 215 -7.91 5.98 10.62
N THR A 216 -6.94 5.37 11.29
CA THR A 216 -5.78 6.10 11.82
C THR A 216 -4.52 5.70 11.07
N GLU A 217 -3.96 6.63 10.32
CA GLU A 217 -2.66 6.51 9.68
C GLU A 217 -1.54 6.56 10.73
N LEU A 218 -0.71 5.51 10.79
CA LEU A 218 0.39 5.41 11.74
C LEU A 218 1.65 6.06 11.18
N HIS A 219 2.55 6.50 12.06
CA HIS A 219 3.85 6.97 11.60
C HIS A 219 4.63 5.86 10.86
N PRO A 220 5.35 6.14 9.74
CA PRO A 220 6.04 5.11 8.95
C PRO A 220 7.09 4.28 9.73
N LYS A 221 7.61 4.83 10.83
CA LYS A 221 8.60 4.18 11.70
C LYS A 221 7.98 3.42 12.88
N THR A 222 6.65 3.30 12.95
CA THR A 222 5.97 2.60 14.04
C THR A 222 6.38 1.13 14.12
N PHE A 223 6.53 0.46 12.97
CA PHE A 223 7.00 -0.92 12.89
C PHE A 223 8.42 -0.95 12.32
N ALA A 224 9.42 -0.81 13.19
CA ALA A 224 10.83 -0.62 12.79
C ALA A 224 11.37 -1.67 11.81
N ASN A 225 10.87 -2.91 11.87
CA ASN A 225 11.30 -4.03 11.03
C ASN A 225 10.42 -4.26 9.79
N ALA A 226 9.34 -3.50 9.64
CA ALA A 226 8.41 -3.62 8.53
C ALA A 226 8.44 -2.31 7.71
N GLU A 227 8.97 -2.37 6.49
CA GLU A 227 8.98 -1.23 5.56
C GLU A 227 7.59 -1.00 4.94
N VAL A 228 6.53 -1.01 5.75
CA VAL A 228 5.15 -0.85 5.32
C VAL A 228 4.47 0.28 6.06
N GLN A 229 3.76 1.12 5.32
CA GLN A 229 2.84 2.10 5.88
C GLN A 229 1.62 1.33 6.41
N ALA A 230 1.35 1.48 7.71
CA ALA A 230 0.30 0.77 8.42
C ALA A 230 -0.81 1.72 8.90
N TYR A 231 -2.00 1.17 9.07
CA TYR A 231 -3.20 1.89 9.44
C TYR A 231 -3.99 1.09 10.46
N LEU A 232 -4.62 1.79 11.39
CA LEU A 232 -5.66 1.23 12.25
C LEU A 232 -7.01 1.42 11.60
N ILE A 233 -7.81 0.37 11.56
CA ILE A 233 -9.23 0.40 11.22
C ILE A 233 -10.01 0.13 12.49
N SER A 234 -10.96 0.98 12.84
CA SER A 234 -11.92 0.69 13.92
C SER A 234 -13.33 1.08 13.54
N GLY A 235 -14.30 0.32 14.00
CA GLY A 235 -15.72 0.61 13.81
C GLY A 235 -16.59 -0.56 14.26
N CYS A 236 -17.91 -0.41 14.18
CA CYS A 236 -18.85 -1.47 14.57
C CYS A 236 -19.66 -1.92 13.36
N LYS A 237 -19.64 -3.22 13.03
CA LYS A 237 -20.40 -3.78 11.91
C LYS A 237 -21.89 -3.52 12.13
N SER A 238 -22.55 -2.91 11.17
CA SER A 238 -23.90 -2.38 11.30
C SER A 238 -24.69 -2.54 10.01
N VAL A 239 -25.98 -2.17 10.04
CA VAL A 239 -26.79 -2.11 8.80
C VAL A 239 -26.41 -0.87 8.02
N ARG A 240 -26.27 -1.03 6.70
CA ARG A 240 -25.87 0.01 5.74
C ARG A 240 -26.45 1.39 6.06
N ARG A 241 -25.57 2.34 6.40
CA ARG A 241 -25.91 3.75 6.51
C ARG A 241 -24.74 4.57 5.98
N LYS A 242 -25.00 5.44 5.00
CA LYS A 242 -24.01 6.41 4.54
C LYS A 242 -23.69 7.36 5.70
N ARG A 243 -22.46 7.31 6.19
CA ARG A 243 -21.92 8.21 7.19
C ARG A 243 -20.58 8.74 6.71
N ASN A 244 -20.18 9.87 7.29
CA ASN A 244 -18.82 10.33 7.12
C ASN A 244 -17.86 9.38 7.84
N VAL A 245 -16.67 9.23 7.25
CA VAL A 245 -15.57 8.45 7.80
C VAL A 245 -14.57 9.41 8.43
N LEU A 246 -14.12 9.09 9.64
CA LEU A 246 -13.12 9.88 10.34
C LEU A 246 -11.73 9.36 10.02
N LEU A 247 -10.90 10.21 9.40
CA LEU A 247 -9.50 9.93 9.13
C LEU A 247 -8.64 10.63 10.16
N ARG A 248 -7.63 9.95 10.68
CA ARG A 248 -6.71 10.46 11.69
C ARG A 248 -5.28 10.19 11.29
N GLN A 249 -4.36 10.97 11.85
CA GLN A 249 -2.94 10.72 11.79
C GLN A 249 -2.39 10.62 13.21
N ALA A 250 -1.59 9.58 13.47
CA ALA A 250 -0.92 9.38 14.74
C ALA A 250 0.59 9.55 14.62
N ASN A 251 1.23 10.13 15.64
CA ASN A 251 2.68 10.18 15.74
C ASN A 251 3.26 8.87 16.32
N LEU A 252 4.58 8.81 16.51
CA LEU A 252 5.28 7.63 17.04
C LEU A 252 4.87 7.25 18.47
N GLN A 253 4.36 8.21 19.25
CA GLN A 253 3.90 7.99 20.61
C GLN A 253 2.43 7.53 20.65
N GLY A 254 1.78 7.37 19.49
CA GLY A 254 0.37 7.01 19.40
C GLY A 254 -0.58 8.17 19.69
N ASN A 255 -0.09 9.42 19.75
CA ASN A 255 -0.96 10.58 19.90
C ASN A 255 -1.57 10.94 18.55
N ILE A 256 -2.88 11.21 18.53
CA ILE A 256 -3.54 11.77 17.36
C ILE A 256 -3.09 13.22 17.21
N VAL A 257 -2.48 13.52 16.06
CA VAL A 257 -1.96 14.86 15.75
C VAL A 257 -2.87 15.62 14.80
N ASN A 258 -3.64 14.91 13.98
CA ASN A 258 -4.55 15.52 13.02
C ASN A 258 -5.78 14.63 12.77
N GLU A 259 -6.90 15.25 12.41
CA GLU A 259 -8.16 14.57 12.06
C GLU A 259 -8.86 15.26 10.88
N LEU A 260 -9.57 14.48 10.06
CA LEU A 260 -10.38 14.96 8.93
C LEU A 260 -11.58 14.04 8.71
N SER A 261 -12.76 14.63 8.52
CA SER A 261 -13.98 13.90 8.15
C SER A 261 -14.15 13.90 6.63
N VAL A 262 -14.34 12.72 6.03
CA VAL A 262 -14.58 12.56 4.59
C VAL A 262 -15.90 11.86 4.30
N SER A 263 -16.48 12.12 3.13
CA SER A 263 -17.70 11.42 2.69
C SER A 263 -17.43 9.94 2.40
N THR A 264 -18.49 9.13 2.38
CA THR A 264 -18.40 7.71 1.98
C THR A 264 -17.77 7.54 0.59
N GLN A 265 -18.07 8.43 -0.37
CA GLN A 265 -17.51 8.34 -1.72
C GLN A 265 -16.00 8.60 -1.75
N GLN A 266 -15.53 9.61 -1.00
CA GLN A 266 -14.11 9.89 -0.82
C GLN A 266 -13.39 8.73 -0.10
N ALA A 267 -14.04 8.13 0.91
CA ALA A 267 -13.54 6.98 1.64
C ALA A 267 -13.38 5.72 0.76
N ILE A 268 -14.32 5.47 -0.16
CA ILE A 268 -14.21 4.38 -1.15
C ILE A 268 -12.99 4.57 -2.05
N GLU A 269 -12.72 5.81 -2.47
CA GLU A 269 -11.55 6.11 -3.29
C GLU A 269 -10.26 5.79 -2.52
N ARG A 270 -10.10 6.36 -1.32
CA ARG A 270 -8.95 6.17 -0.43
C ARG A 270 -9.32 6.40 1.03
N LEU A 271 -8.66 5.71 1.96
CA LEU A 271 -8.90 5.81 3.40
C LEU A 271 -7.73 6.41 4.19
N ASP A 272 -6.71 6.98 3.54
CA ASP A 272 -5.55 7.58 4.22
C ASP A 272 -5.72 9.09 4.47
N TYR A 273 -5.43 9.53 5.70
CA TYR A 273 -5.54 10.93 6.12
C TYR A 273 -4.66 11.84 5.26
N THR A 274 -3.40 11.45 5.02
CA THR A 274 -2.42 12.28 4.31
C THR A 274 -2.88 12.66 2.90
N TYR A 275 -3.52 11.74 2.17
CA TYR A 275 -4.11 12.05 0.87
C TYR A 275 -5.21 13.12 0.96
N HIS A 276 -6.20 12.90 1.82
CA HIS A 276 -7.38 13.78 1.87
C HIS A 276 -7.09 15.14 2.50
N SER A 277 -6.27 15.19 3.55
CA SER A 277 -5.82 16.45 4.17
C SER A 277 -5.12 17.33 3.15
N MET A 278 -4.19 16.77 2.40
CA MET A 278 -3.50 17.59 1.42
C MET A 278 -4.34 17.86 0.17
N ILE A 279 -5.27 16.99 -0.27
CA ILE A 279 -6.25 17.39 -1.30
C ILE A 279 -7.05 18.61 -0.83
N HIS A 280 -7.46 18.63 0.43
CA HIS A 280 -8.16 19.77 1.03
C HIS A 280 -7.28 21.04 1.10
N GLU A 281 -5.99 20.92 1.41
CA GLU A 281 -5.03 22.04 1.43
C GLU A 281 -4.68 22.55 0.02
N VAL A 282 -4.60 21.62 -0.95
CA VAL A 282 -4.18 21.87 -2.34
C VAL A 282 -5.37 22.27 -3.22
N GLN A 283 -6.60 22.22 -2.72
CA GLN A 283 -7.80 22.66 -3.43
C GLN A 283 -7.61 24.09 -3.96
N LEU A 284 -7.36 24.17 -5.26
CA LEU A 284 -7.22 25.41 -5.99
C LEU A 284 -8.57 26.14 -5.94
N LYS A 285 -8.53 27.42 -5.56
CA LYS A 285 -9.71 28.29 -5.65
C LYS A 285 -10.16 28.35 -7.12
N PRO A 286 -11.46 28.55 -7.38
CA PRO A 286 -11.97 28.77 -8.74
C PRO A 286 -11.11 29.82 -9.47
N GLY A 287 -10.65 29.47 -10.68
CA GLY A 287 -9.81 30.34 -11.52
C GLY A 287 -8.29 30.22 -11.32
N GLN A 288 -7.79 29.42 -10.36
CA GLN A 288 -6.35 29.21 -10.18
C GLN A 288 -5.75 28.11 -11.08
N SER A 289 -6.59 27.24 -11.65
CA SER A 289 -6.20 26.23 -12.64
C SER A 289 -6.76 26.58 -14.01
N ILE A 290 -5.97 26.33 -15.06
CA ILE A 290 -6.40 26.44 -16.46
C ILE A 290 -6.78 25.09 -17.08
N GLY A 291 -6.76 24.01 -16.30
CA GLY A 291 -7.04 22.65 -16.74
C GLY A 291 -6.01 21.65 -16.22
N SER A 292 -6.25 20.36 -16.42
CA SER A 292 -5.29 19.29 -16.12
C SER A 292 -4.18 19.18 -17.18
N LEU A 293 -3.10 18.48 -16.84
CA LEU A 293 -2.00 18.21 -17.77
C LEU A 293 -2.51 17.57 -19.07
N SER A 294 -3.41 16.59 -18.99
CA SER A 294 -3.98 15.95 -20.19
C SER A 294 -4.89 16.85 -21.00
N GLU A 295 -5.75 17.66 -20.35
CA GLU A 295 -6.66 18.57 -21.05
C GLU A 295 -5.91 19.64 -21.85
N LEU A 296 -4.72 20.04 -21.37
CA LEU A 296 -3.84 20.97 -22.08
C LEU A 296 -2.95 20.29 -23.13
N GLY A 297 -3.19 19.02 -23.45
CA GLY A 297 -2.45 18.28 -24.48
C GLY A 297 -1.09 17.73 -24.01
N GLY A 298 -0.88 17.61 -22.71
CA GLY A 298 0.29 16.95 -22.14
C GLY A 298 0.28 15.44 -22.40
N ILE A 299 1.28 14.95 -23.12
CA ILE A 299 1.47 13.53 -23.44
C ILE A 299 2.56 12.97 -22.55
N ILE A 300 2.21 11.93 -21.78
CA ILE A 300 3.13 11.25 -20.86
C ILE A 300 3.60 9.93 -21.48
N ALA A 301 4.91 9.72 -21.54
CA ALA A 301 5.50 8.45 -21.95
C ALA A 301 6.43 7.92 -20.86
N ARG A 302 6.29 6.64 -20.52
CA ARG A 302 7.26 5.91 -19.68
C ARG A 302 8.49 5.54 -20.49
N GLY A 303 9.67 5.58 -19.89
CA GLY A 303 10.88 5.03 -20.49
C GLY A 303 10.74 3.52 -20.80
N SER A 304 11.55 3.03 -21.73
CA SER A 304 11.32 1.73 -22.36
C SER A 304 11.83 0.53 -21.56
N ARG A 305 12.93 0.68 -20.81
CA ARG A 305 13.64 -0.44 -20.14
C ARG A 305 14.25 -0.01 -18.80
N SER A 306 14.57 -0.97 -17.95
CA SER A 306 15.24 -0.73 -16.67
C SER A 306 16.70 -0.33 -16.86
N GLN A 307 17.28 0.31 -15.84
CA GLN A 307 18.68 0.73 -15.85
C GLN A 307 19.64 -0.47 -16.06
N ASN A 308 19.33 -1.63 -15.48
CA ASN A 308 20.14 -2.85 -15.64
C ASN A 308 20.15 -3.35 -17.09
N VAL A 309 19.01 -3.25 -17.80
CA VAL A 309 18.92 -3.64 -19.21
C VAL A 309 19.74 -2.69 -20.08
N PHE A 310 19.68 -1.37 -19.85
CA PHE A 310 20.52 -0.43 -20.58
C PHE A 310 22.02 -0.67 -20.35
N ARG A 311 22.43 -0.91 -19.09
CA ARG A 311 23.83 -1.26 -18.77
C ARG A 311 24.31 -2.53 -19.48
N ALA A 312 23.48 -3.57 -19.51
CA ALA A 312 23.81 -4.82 -20.20
C ALA A 312 24.00 -4.64 -21.72
N LEU A 313 23.32 -3.65 -22.30
CA LEU A 313 23.46 -3.28 -23.72
C LEU A 313 24.60 -2.29 -23.98
N GLY A 314 25.37 -1.88 -22.97
CA GLY A 314 26.41 -0.86 -23.10
C GLY A 314 25.85 0.55 -23.34
N LEU A 315 24.57 0.78 -23.03
CA LEU A 315 23.88 2.04 -23.28
C LEU A 315 23.72 2.86 -21.99
N THR A 316 23.87 4.18 -22.13
CA THR A 316 23.59 5.13 -21.04
C THR A 316 22.18 5.69 -21.19
N ALA A 317 21.40 5.65 -20.12
CA ALA A 317 20.04 6.17 -20.08
C ALA A 317 19.80 6.94 -18.78
N PHE A 318 19.08 8.05 -18.88
CA PHE A 318 18.76 8.93 -17.76
C PHE A 318 17.84 8.20 -16.75
N HIS A 319 18.24 8.25 -15.48
CA HIS A 319 17.63 7.54 -14.36
C HIS A 319 17.33 8.46 -13.17
N THR A 320 16.65 7.94 -12.14
CA THR A 320 16.24 8.72 -10.96
C THR A 320 17.41 9.26 -10.16
N THR A 321 18.56 8.57 -10.21
CA THR A 321 19.84 9.00 -9.61
C THR A 321 20.43 10.22 -10.27
N ASP A 322 20.08 10.49 -11.53
CA ASP A 322 20.71 11.51 -12.36
C ASP A 322 20.02 12.88 -12.20
N PHE A 323 18.90 12.93 -11.49
CA PHE A 323 18.31 14.20 -11.07
C PHE A 323 19.21 14.85 -10.02
N VAL A 324 19.91 15.91 -10.39
CA VAL A 324 20.74 16.70 -9.46
C VAL A 324 19.90 17.84 -8.87
N THR A 325 20.05 18.12 -7.57
CA THR A 325 19.23 19.06 -6.80
C THR A 325 19.17 20.48 -7.41
N ASN A 326 20.18 20.89 -8.18
CA ASN A 326 20.31 22.26 -8.69
C ASN A 326 20.35 22.39 -10.22
N SER A 327 20.29 21.29 -10.99
CA SER A 327 20.31 21.36 -12.47
C SER A 327 18.96 20.96 -13.04
N LYS A 328 18.03 21.91 -13.02
CA LYS A 328 16.69 21.74 -13.61
C LYS A 328 16.69 21.74 -15.14
N HIS A 329 17.81 22.11 -15.77
CA HIS A 329 17.99 22.10 -17.21
C HIS A 329 19.04 21.05 -17.58
N LEU A 330 18.70 20.17 -18.50
CA LEU A 330 19.54 19.03 -18.89
C LEU A 330 20.00 19.13 -20.33
N LYS A 331 21.26 18.77 -20.53
CA LYS A 331 21.79 18.36 -21.82
C LYS A 331 21.91 16.83 -21.84
N LEU A 332 21.30 16.20 -22.83
CA LEU A 332 21.33 14.75 -22.99
C LEU A 332 22.16 14.34 -24.22
N ASN A 333 22.73 13.14 -24.18
CA ASN A 333 23.64 12.65 -25.23
C ASN A 333 23.12 11.36 -25.87
N GLY A 334 22.61 11.48 -27.09
CA GLY A 334 22.22 10.36 -27.96
C GLY A 334 20.82 9.80 -27.72
N ALA A 335 20.06 9.66 -28.80
CA ALA A 335 18.87 8.82 -28.87
C ALA A 335 19.16 7.61 -29.77
N ILE A 336 18.52 6.49 -29.46
CA ILE A 336 18.62 5.26 -30.26
C ILE A 336 17.21 4.83 -30.63
N GLU A 337 17.04 4.48 -31.90
CA GLU A 337 15.77 3.98 -32.44
C GLU A 337 15.31 2.72 -31.68
N GLY A 338 13.99 2.55 -31.54
CA GLY A 338 13.40 1.45 -30.76
C GLY A 338 13.37 1.66 -29.25
N PHE A 339 14.04 2.68 -28.71
CA PHE A 339 13.96 3.06 -27.31
C PHE A 339 13.20 4.38 -27.10
N LYS A 340 12.67 4.57 -25.89
CA LYS A 340 12.04 5.84 -25.53
C LYS A 340 13.11 6.85 -25.16
N SER A 341 13.09 7.99 -25.84
CA SER A 341 14.02 9.10 -25.65
C SER A 341 13.30 10.42 -25.35
N ALA A 342 14.04 11.33 -24.74
CA ALA A 342 13.66 12.71 -24.48
C ALA A 342 14.44 13.66 -25.40
N HIS A 343 13.81 14.79 -25.74
CA HIS A 343 14.28 15.80 -26.68
C HIS A 343 14.13 17.19 -26.06
N PRO A 344 14.75 18.25 -26.63
CA PRO A 344 14.61 19.60 -26.12
C PRO A 344 13.14 20.01 -26.01
N GLY A 345 12.77 20.61 -24.87
CA GLY A 345 11.40 20.96 -24.52
C GLY A 345 10.64 19.89 -23.72
N ASP A 346 11.10 18.64 -23.71
CA ASP A 346 10.51 17.61 -22.87
C ASP A 346 10.83 17.85 -21.39
N ILE A 347 9.88 17.50 -20.52
CA ILE A 347 10.04 17.55 -19.05
C ILE A 347 10.13 16.12 -18.53
N LEU A 348 11.12 15.85 -17.69
CA LEU A 348 11.40 14.56 -17.07
C LEU A 348 10.98 14.58 -15.61
N ILE A 349 10.23 13.54 -15.21
CA ILE A 349 9.74 13.36 -13.84
C ILE A 349 10.06 11.93 -13.38
N PRO A 350 10.59 11.73 -12.17
CA PRO A 350 10.72 10.40 -11.58
C PRO A 350 9.35 9.76 -11.40
N ARG A 351 9.20 8.53 -11.89
CA ARG A 351 7.99 7.73 -11.68
C ARG A 351 7.99 7.09 -10.30
N VAL A 352 9.15 6.64 -9.82
CA VAL A 352 9.32 5.84 -8.61
C VAL A 352 10.41 6.42 -7.73
N GLY A 353 10.29 6.25 -6.41
CA GLY A 353 11.32 6.56 -5.43
C GLY A 353 10.93 7.69 -4.48
N SER A 354 10.75 7.37 -3.20
CA SER A 354 10.21 8.29 -2.18
C SER A 354 11.01 9.58 -1.99
N ARG A 355 12.30 9.61 -2.37
CA ARG A 355 13.20 10.77 -2.25
C ARG A 355 13.34 11.61 -3.52
N CYS A 356 12.91 11.11 -4.67
CA CYS A 356 13.11 11.78 -5.96
C CYS A 356 11.82 12.27 -6.62
N LEU A 357 10.63 11.91 -6.13
CA LEU A 357 9.35 12.33 -6.73
C LEU A 357 9.13 13.86 -6.76
N ILE A 358 9.86 14.62 -5.95
CA ILE A 358 9.90 16.09 -5.96
C ILE A 358 10.95 16.69 -6.89
N ARG A 359 11.60 15.86 -7.70
CA ARG A 359 12.59 16.33 -8.67
C ARG A 359 11.94 16.38 -10.04
N GLU A 360 12.40 17.33 -10.82
CA GLU A 360 11.93 17.61 -12.16
C GLU A 360 13.10 18.18 -12.95
N ALA A 361 13.11 17.91 -14.24
CA ALA A 361 14.14 18.44 -15.11
C ALA A 361 13.58 18.69 -16.51
N LYS A 362 14.01 19.77 -17.15
CA LYS A 362 13.67 20.14 -18.51
C LYS A 362 14.86 19.85 -19.41
N VAL A 363 14.65 19.10 -20.49
CA VAL A 363 15.69 18.93 -21.51
C VAL A 363 15.78 20.22 -22.31
N VAL A 364 16.94 20.86 -22.32
CA VAL A 364 17.18 22.11 -23.07
C VAL A 364 18.04 21.87 -24.31
N GLU A 365 18.85 20.83 -24.30
CA GLU A 365 19.76 20.52 -25.39
C GLU A 365 19.96 19.01 -25.54
N GLY A 366 20.19 18.58 -26.78
CA GLY A 366 20.47 17.18 -27.10
C GLY A 366 19.28 16.25 -26.90
N THR A 367 19.52 14.96 -27.09
CA THR A 367 18.52 13.90 -26.96
C THR A 367 19.08 12.78 -26.09
N GLY A 368 18.24 12.02 -25.39
CA GLY A 368 18.71 11.01 -24.45
C GLY A 368 17.73 9.88 -24.22
N LEU A 369 18.25 8.67 -24.05
CA LEU A 369 17.47 7.53 -23.58
C LEU A 369 16.99 7.75 -22.15
N ILE A 370 15.78 7.28 -21.84
CA ILE A 370 15.22 7.36 -20.48
C ILE A 370 14.84 5.96 -19.97
N THR A 371 15.13 5.71 -18.70
CA THR A 371 14.78 4.46 -18.03
C THR A 371 13.27 4.39 -17.72
N ASP A 372 12.75 3.19 -17.50
CA ASP A 372 11.36 2.92 -17.16
C ASP A 372 10.92 3.44 -15.77
N CYS A 373 11.87 3.96 -15.00
CA CYS A 373 11.66 4.72 -13.77
C CYS A 373 11.41 6.22 -14.02
N ILE A 374 11.46 6.69 -15.27
CA ILE A 374 11.27 8.09 -15.65
C ILE A 374 10.03 8.22 -16.54
N TYR A 375 9.26 9.27 -16.30
CA TYR A 375 8.26 9.80 -17.21
C TYR A 375 8.80 10.98 -18.00
N ARG A 376 8.47 11.01 -19.29
CA ARG A 376 8.64 12.15 -20.18
C ARG A 376 7.29 12.77 -20.44
N ILE A 377 7.18 14.07 -20.19
CA ILE A 377 6.03 14.89 -20.53
C ILE A 377 6.39 15.75 -21.74
N ARG A 378 5.55 15.69 -22.77
CA ARG A 378 5.61 16.56 -23.95
C ARG A 378 4.30 17.31 -24.08
N ALA A 379 4.34 18.61 -24.32
CA ALA A 379 3.14 19.44 -24.43
C ALA A 379 3.28 20.49 -25.53
N PRO A 380 2.17 21.06 -26.04
CA PRO A 380 2.21 22.18 -26.99
C PRO A 380 3.01 23.36 -26.44
N GLN A 381 3.72 24.07 -27.33
CA GLN A 381 4.57 25.21 -26.94
C GLN A 381 3.79 26.30 -26.17
N SER A 382 2.51 26.52 -26.52
CA SER A 382 1.63 27.51 -25.88
C SER A 382 1.43 27.29 -24.38
N VAL A 383 1.51 26.05 -23.90
CA VAL A 383 1.26 25.69 -22.49
C VAL A 383 2.49 25.13 -21.78
N GLN A 384 3.55 24.81 -22.50
CA GLN A 384 4.76 24.18 -21.96
C GLN A 384 5.38 24.97 -20.80
N LYS A 385 5.39 26.31 -20.88
CA LYS A 385 5.92 27.18 -19.81
C LYS A 385 5.09 27.06 -18.52
N LYS A 386 3.75 27.03 -18.63
CA LYS A 386 2.84 26.90 -17.48
C LYS A 386 2.93 25.53 -16.83
N ILE A 387 3.03 24.47 -17.66
CA ILE A 387 3.25 23.09 -17.18
C ILE A 387 4.58 23.01 -16.43
N TRP A 388 5.66 23.55 -17.00
CA TRP A 388 6.96 23.60 -16.33
C TRP A 388 6.89 24.34 -15.00
N HIS A 389 6.32 25.55 -14.98
CA HIS A 389 6.17 26.33 -13.74
C HIS A 389 5.34 25.62 -12.70
N THR A 390 4.25 24.97 -13.11
CA THR A 390 3.44 24.17 -12.19
C THR A 390 4.25 23.03 -11.61
N LEU A 391 4.90 22.22 -12.46
CA LEU A 391 5.70 21.08 -12.00
C LEU A 391 6.84 21.53 -11.08
N ASP A 392 7.47 22.66 -11.37
CA ASP A 392 8.58 23.26 -10.62
C ASP A 392 8.14 24.11 -9.41
N SER A 393 6.84 24.25 -9.17
CA SER A 393 6.31 24.96 -8.00
C SER A 393 6.24 24.06 -6.78
N ASP A 394 6.09 24.67 -5.59
CA ASP A 394 5.81 23.92 -4.37
C ASP A 394 4.51 23.13 -4.49
N PHE A 395 3.47 23.73 -5.09
CA PHE A 395 2.23 23.03 -5.42
C PHE A 395 2.50 21.75 -6.23
N GLY A 396 3.26 21.83 -7.32
CA GLY A 396 3.53 20.66 -8.17
C GLY A 396 4.34 19.59 -7.45
N ARG A 397 5.34 19.99 -6.66
CA ARG A 397 6.16 19.06 -5.86
C ARG A 397 5.34 18.34 -4.78
N GLU A 398 4.53 19.07 -4.03
CA GLU A 398 3.66 18.49 -3.00
C GLU A 398 2.56 17.63 -3.62
N TRP A 399 1.92 18.10 -4.70
CA TRP A 399 0.95 17.31 -5.45
C TRP A 399 1.54 15.98 -5.91
N ARG A 400 2.78 15.95 -6.43
CA ARG A 400 3.44 14.70 -6.85
C ARG A 400 3.75 13.77 -5.67
N LYS A 401 4.19 14.31 -4.53
CA LYS A 401 4.40 13.51 -3.30
C LYS A 401 3.10 12.82 -2.85
N LEU A 402 1.96 13.48 -3.05
CA LEU A 402 0.63 13.02 -2.67
C LEU A 402 0.00 12.03 -3.61
N ALA A 403 0.10 12.32 -4.90
CA ALA A 403 -0.30 11.43 -5.98
C ALA A 403 0.41 10.07 -5.93
N ALA A 404 1.59 10.01 -5.29
CA ALA A 404 2.41 8.83 -5.27
C ALA A 404 1.91 7.76 -4.29
N LYS A 405 1.81 6.52 -4.78
CA LYS A 405 1.30 5.34 -4.08
C LYS A 405 2.43 4.37 -3.72
N GLY A 406 2.18 3.47 -2.77
CA GLY A 406 3.10 2.39 -2.41
C GLY A 406 3.84 2.62 -1.10
N SER A 407 4.16 1.52 -0.42
CA SER A 407 4.65 1.51 0.95
C SER A 407 6.18 1.64 1.07
N CYS A 408 6.94 0.96 0.21
CA CYS A 408 8.41 0.98 0.21
C CYS A 408 8.95 2.06 -0.73
N ALA A 409 8.75 1.87 -2.04
CA ALA A 409 9.04 2.86 -3.06
C ALA A 409 7.73 3.50 -3.51
N LYS A 410 7.55 4.78 -3.20
CA LYS A 410 6.41 5.54 -3.72
C LYS A 410 6.50 5.65 -5.24
N HIS A 411 5.37 5.57 -5.94
CA HIS A 411 5.29 5.72 -7.38
C HIS A 411 4.04 6.47 -7.84
N ILE A 412 4.15 7.24 -8.92
CA ILE A 412 3.01 7.94 -9.54
C ILE A 412 2.60 7.14 -10.80
N THR A 413 1.31 7.03 -11.07
CA THR A 413 0.80 6.42 -12.31
C THR A 413 0.64 7.47 -13.40
N ILE A 414 0.56 7.04 -14.67
CA ILE A 414 0.28 7.96 -15.79
C ILE A 414 -1.08 8.64 -15.59
N GLU A 415 -2.12 7.86 -15.28
CA GLU A 415 -3.48 8.38 -15.02
C GLU A 415 -3.47 9.49 -13.97
N THR A 416 -2.77 9.26 -12.85
CA THR A 416 -2.65 10.28 -11.82
C THR A 416 -1.88 11.48 -12.35
N LEU A 417 -0.65 11.33 -12.88
CA LEU A 417 0.13 12.47 -13.36
C LEU A 417 -0.58 13.28 -14.45
N SER A 418 -1.40 12.64 -15.30
CA SER A 418 -2.23 13.30 -16.30
C SER A 418 -3.30 14.21 -15.69
N SER A 419 -3.81 13.88 -14.50
CA SER A 419 -4.80 14.70 -13.79
C SER A 419 -4.22 15.87 -12.99
N LEU A 420 -2.89 16.06 -13.01
CA LEU A 420 -2.23 17.20 -12.36
C LEU A 420 -2.87 18.52 -12.83
N PRO A 421 -3.46 19.33 -11.94
CA PRO A 421 -3.96 20.65 -12.30
C PRO A 421 -2.79 21.57 -12.68
N ILE A 422 -2.93 22.32 -13.76
CA ILE A 422 -1.94 23.28 -14.24
C ILE A 422 -2.35 24.68 -13.82
N LEU A 423 -1.47 25.33 -13.06
CA LEU A 423 -1.70 26.67 -12.54
C LEU A 423 -1.77 27.70 -13.68
N ALA A 424 -2.64 28.69 -13.49
CA ALA A 424 -2.97 29.72 -14.48
C ALA A 424 -1.78 30.58 -14.92
#